data_AF-A0A499UFY4-F1
#
_entry.id   AF-A0A499UFY4-F1
#
_cell.length_a   1.000
_cell.length_b   1.000
_cell.length_c   1.000
_cell.angle_alpha   90.00
_cell.angle_beta   90.00
_cell.angle_gamma   90.00
#
_symmetry.space_group_name_H-M   'P 1'
#
loop_
_entity.id
_entity.type
_entity.pdbx_description
1 polymer ?
#
loop_
_entity_poly.entity_id
_entity_poly.type
_entity_poly.pdbx_seq_one_letter_code
_entity_poly.pdbx_strand_id
1 'polypeptide(L)'
;MARHPGRPELKAFGTFVELTNLVGALGFQQTVQTLSGHRLLCIDEFELDDPGDTVLVSTLLGKLVEAGVALAATSNTLPGKLGEGRFAAADFLREIQGLSAHFRTLRIDGEDYRHRGLPAAPAPHSDEAVTRAARHIPGASLDDFPALLDHLSRVHPSRYGAMCDGIQAVCLTGVGPIPDQSTALRLVVLADRLYDREVPVLASGVPFDQLFSEEMLNGGYRKKYFRAISRLTALARDAKGLADVASSGR
;
A
#
# COMPACT_ATOMS: atom_id res chain seq x y z
N MET A 1 -24.11 20.25 16.11
CA MET A 1 -24.38 18.79 16.15
C MET A 1 -23.08 18.04 15.89
N ALA A 2 -22.49 17.45 16.92
CA ALA A 2 -21.27 16.65 16.79
C ALA A 2 -21.57 15.33 16.07
N ARG A 3 -20.92 15.07 14.93
CA ARG A 3 -20.98 13.79 14.24
C ARG A 3 -20.22 12.75 15.07
N HIS A 4 -20.94 11.81 15.65
CA HIS A 4 -20.34 10.64 16.29
C HIS A 4 -19.65 9.78 15.21
N PRO A 5 -18.36 9.44 15.32
CA PRO A 5 -17.75 8.44 14.45
C PRO A 5 -18.49 7.12 14.69
N GLY A 6 -19.11 6.57 13.64
CA GLY A 6 -19.86 5.32 13.73
C GLY A 6 -18.99 4.21 14.32
N ARG A 7 -19.59 3.32 15.13
CA ARG A 7 -18.92 2.17 15.75
C ARG A 7 -18.15 1.36 14.67
N PRO A 8 -16.93 0.87 14.94
CA PRO A 8 -16.10 0.15 13.96
C PRO A 8 -16.82 -1.01 13.28
N GLU A 9 -17.67 -1.72 14.04
CA GLU A 9 -18.53 -2.82 13.61
C GLU A 9 -19.56 -2.49 12.51
N LEU A 10 -19.68 -1.23 12.09
CA LEU A 10 -20.63 -0.78 11.07
C LEU A 10 -19.95 -0.24 9.80
N LYS A 11 -18.63 -0.46 9.65
CA LYS A 11 -17.86 0.00 8.49
C LYS A 11 -17.18 -1.19 7.82
N ALA A 12 -17.31 -1.28 6.51
CA ALA A 12 -16.56 -2.23 5.68
C ALA A 12 -15.52 -1.48 4.85
N PHE A 13 -14.35 -2.08 4.72
CA PHE A 13 -13.24 -1.57 3.90
C PHE A 13 -12.77 -2.69 2.99
N GLY A 14 -12.45 -2.36 1.75
CA GLY A 14 -11.84 -3.29 0.81
C GLY A 14 -11.42 -2.58 -0.47
N THR A 15 -10.61 -3.25 -1.27
CA THR A 15 -10.27 -2.82 -2.62
C THR A 15 -11.40 -3.16 -3.60
N PHE A 16 -11.37 -2.56 -4.79
CA PHE A 16 -12.30 -2.92 -5.88
C PHE A 16 -12.28 -4.43 -6.19
N VAL A 17 -11.08 -5.01 -6.27
CA VAL A 17 -10.88 -6.45 -6.57
C VAL A 17 -11.42 -7.34 -5.45
N GLU A 18 -11.26 -6.95 -4.19
CA GLU A 18 -11.84 -7.71 -3.08
C GLU A 18 -13.38 -7.69 -3.11
N LEU A 19 -13.98 -6.59 -3.55
CA LEU A 19 -15.43 -6.48 -3.69
C LEU A 19 -15.97 -7.41 -4.78
N THR A 20 -15.33 -7.44 -5.96
CA THR A 20 -15.75 -8.34 -7.05
C THR A 20 -15.53 -9.81 -6.68
N ASN A 21 -14.40 -10.13 -6.05
CA ASN A 21 -14.13 -11.47 -5.50
C ASN A 21 -15.16 -11.90 -4.45
N LEU A 22 -15.59 -11.00 -3.57
CA LEU A 22 -16.62 -11.29 -2.57
C LEU A 22 -17.94 -11.67 -3.24
N VAL A 23 -18.34 -10.97 -4.31
CA VAL A 23 -19.53 -11.32 -5.10
C VAL A 23 -19.36 -12.67 -5.80
N GLY A 24 -18.17 -12.97 -6.33
CA GLY A 24 -17.88 -14.27 -6.91
C GLY A 24 -17.97 -15.42 -5.89
N ALA A 25 -17.53 -15.19 -4.65
CA ALA A 25 -17.50 -16.19 -3.60
C ALA A 25 -18.86 -16.42 -2.92
N LEU A 26 -19.59 -15.36 -2.59
CA LEU A 26 -20.85 -15.44 -1.86
C LEU A 26 -22.09 -15.47 -2.78
N GLY A 27 -21.93 -15.02 -4.02
CA GLY A 27 -23.03 -14.71 -4.91
C GLY A 27 -23.66 -13.35 -4.60
N PHE A 28 -24.26 -12.74 -5.63
CA PHE A 28 -24.70 -11.36 -5.60
C PHE A 28 -25.69 -11.03 -4.46
N GLN A 29 -26.73 -11.84 -4.27
CA GLN A 29 -27.76 -11.56 -3.24
C GLN A 29 -27.19 -11.65 -1.82
N GLN A 30 -26.32 -12.62 -1.57
CA GLN A 30 -25.69 -12.81 -0.27
C GLN A 30 -24.72 -11.65 0.03
N THR A 31 -23.98 -11.18 -0.98
CA THR A 31 -23.10 -10.02 -0.83
C THR A 31 -23.90 -8.76 -0.51
N VAL A 32 -25.02 -8.52 -1.20
CA VAL A 32 -25.93 -7.41 -0.86
C VAL A 32 -26.38 -7.52 0.60
N GLN A 33 -26.93 -8.67 1.01
CA GLN A 33 -27.41 -8.87 2.38
C GLN A 33 -26.31 -8.66 3.43
N THR A 34 -25.11 -9.17 3.16
CA THR A 34 -23.95 -9.05 4.07
C THR A 34 -23.50 -7.60 4.21
N LEU A 35 -23.41 -6.88 3.10
CA LEU A 35 -22.94 -5.50 3.10
C LEU A 35 -24.02 -4.50 3.55
N SER A 36 -25.32 -4.81 3.36
CA SER A 36 -26.45 -3.98 3.82
C SER A 36 -26.51 -3.83 5.35
N GLY A 37 -25.83 -4.68 6.13
CA GLY A 37 -25.70 -4.50 7.58
C GLY A 37 -24.77 -3.36 7.99
N HIS A 38 -23.97 -2.83 7.06
CA HIS A 38 -23.01 -1.77 7.34
C HIS A 38 -23.63 -0.38 7.13
N ARG A 39 -23.09 0.63 7.80
CA ARG A 39 -23.46 2.04 7.58
C ARG A 39 -22.57 2.73 6.55
N LEU A 40 -21.38 2.21 6.31
CA LEU A 40 -20.39 2.77 5.39
C LEU A 40 -19.60 1.64 4.73
N LEU A 41 -19.48 1.71 3.41
CA LEU A 41 -18.55 0.91 2.62
C LEU A 41 -17.50 1.86 2.00
N CYS A 42 -16.24 1.62 2.32
CA CYS A 42 -15.09 2.32 1.75
C CYS A 42 -14.38 1.41 0.75
N ILE A 43 -14.26 1.86 -0.50
CA ILE A 43 -13.65 1.11 -1.59
C ILE A 43 -12.35 1.81 -2.00
N ASP A 44 -11.23 1.14 -1.83
CA ASP A 44 -9.93 1.65 -2.30
C ASP A 44 -9.68 1.21 -3.75
N GLU A 45 -8.92 2.03 -4.49
CA GLU A 45 -8.48 1.77 -5.86
C GLU A 45 -9.64 1.39 -6.81
N PHE A 46 -10.73 2.17 -6.80
CA PHE A 46 -11.88 1.96 -7.66
C PHE A 46 -11.51 2.14 -9.14
N GLU A 47 -11.58 1.06 -9.92
CA GLU A 47 -11.33 1.04 -11.36
C GLU A 47 -12.28 0.08 -12.08
N LEU A 48 -12.57 0.33 -13.35
CA LEU A 48 -13.42 -0.54 -14.17
C LEU A 48 -12.54 -1.09 -15.31
N ASP A 49 -12.14 -2.35 -15.19
CA ASP A 49 -11.25 -2.99 -16.16
C ASP A 49 -11.98 -3.88 -17.17
N ASP A 50 -13.17 -4.40 -16.83
CA ASP A 50 -14.01 -5.15 -17.76
C ASP A 50 -15.51 -4.78 -17.67
N PRO A 51 -16.28 -5.10 -18.73
CA PRO A 51 -17.69 -4.73 -18.77
C PRO A 51 -18.61 -5.51 -17.81
N GLY A 52 -18.25 -6.75 -17.48
CA GLY A 52 -19.04 -7.60 -16.58
C GLY A 52 -19.00 -7.06 -15.15
N ASP A 53 -17.80 -6.74 -14.68
CA ASP A 53 -17.58 -6.13 -13.37
C ASP A 53 -18.25 -4.75 -13.27
N THR A 54 -18.29 -3.99 -14.37
CA THR A 54 -18.98 -2.69 -14.41
C THR A 54 -20.47 -2.81 -14.09
N VAL A 55 -21.17 -3.74 -14.75
CA VAL A 55 -22.61 -3.95 -14.50
C VAL A 55 -22.84 -4.51 -13.10
N LEU A 56 -22.01 -5.48 -12.69
CA LEU A 56 -22.07 -6.11 -11.37
C LEU A 56 -21.94 -5.08 -10.25
N VAL A 57 -20.87 -4.28 -10.28
CA VAL A 57 -20.55 -3.31 -9.24
C VAL A 57 -21.54 -2.15 -9.25
N SER A 58 -21.93 -1.65 -10.42
CA SER A 58 -22.97 -0.60 -10.51
C SER A 58 -24.27 -1.05 -9.86
N THR A 59 -24.71 -2.28 -10.13
CA THR A 59 -25.93 -2.85 -9.54
C THR A 59 -25.79 -3.09 -8.03
N LEU A 60 -24.64 -3.62 -7.59
CA LEU A 60 -24.35 -3.85 -6.17
C LEU A 60 -24.41 -2.54 -5.38
N LEU A 61 -23.68 -1.53 -5.83
CA LEU A 61 -23.59 -0.23 -5.16
C LEU A 61 -24.95 0.48 -5.11
N GLY A 62 -25.73 0.41 -6.19
CA GLY A 62 -27.10 0.92 -6.20
C GLY A 62 -27.96 0.29 -5.09
N LYS A 63 -27.92 -1.05 -4.95
CA LYS A 63 -28.66 -1.75 -3.89
C LYS A 63 -28.19 -1.41 -2.48
N LEU A 64 -26.89 -1.19 -2.30
CA LEU A 64 -26.35 -0.78 -1.00
C LEU A 64 -26.79 0.65 -0.63
N VAL A 65 -26.84 1.56 -1.61
CA VAL A 65 -27.38 2.91 -1.42
C VAL A 65 -28.87 2.85 -1.05
N GLU A 66 -29.66 2.03 -1.75
CA GLU A 66 -31.08 1.79 -1.42
C GLU A 66 -31.26 1.23 0.01
N ALA A 67 -30.34 0.38 0.45
CA ALA A 67 -30.31 -0.15 1.81
C ALA A 67 -29.79 0.85 2.87
N GLY A 68 -29.44 2.07 2.48
CA GLY A 68 -28.97 3.13 3.39
C GLY A 68 -27.48 3.07 3.73
N VAL A 69 -26.69 2.29 3.00
CA VAL A 69 -25.24 2.22 3.15
C VAL A 69 -24.61 3.44 2.47
N ALA A 70 -23.83 4.22 3.22
CA ALA A 70 -23.02 5.29 2.63
C ALA A 70 -21.83 4.69 1.87
N LEU A 71 -21.45 5.30 0.74
CA LEU A 71 -20.31 4.88 -0.07
C LEU A 71 -19.20 5.93 -0.02
N ALA A 72 -17.96 5.47 0.06
CA ALA A 72 -16.77 6.28 -0.18
C ALA A 72 -15.82 5.48 -1.08
N ALA A 73 -15.21 6.13 -2.06
CA ALA A 73 -14.26 5.48 -2.96
C ALA A 73 -13.06 6.38 -3.26
N THR A 74 -11.88 5.79 -3.41
CA THR A 74 -10.72 6.43 -4.02
C THR A 74 -10.59 5.93 -5.45
N SER A 75 -10.19 6.80 -6.39
CA SER A 75 -9.91 6.39 -7.76
C SER A 75 -8.84 7.28 -8.36
N ASN A 76 -7.99 6.70 -9.20
CA ASN A 76 -7.04 7.45 -10.02
C ASN A 76 -7.68 7.98 -11.31
N THR A 77 -8.94 7.60 -11.59
CA THR A 77 -9.68 7.92 -12.80
C THR A 77 -10.89 8.76 -12.44
N LEU A 78 -11.16 9.81 -13.22
CA LEU A 78 -12.37 10.61 -13.01
C LEU A 78 -13.62 9.74 -13.25
N PRO A 79 -14.73 9.94 -12.52
CA PRO A 79 -15.93 9.12 -12.68
C PRO A 79 -16.44 9.03 -14.14
N GLY A 80 -16.42 10.14 -14.89
CA GLY A 80 -16.82 10.16 -16.30
C GLY A 80 -15.81 9.53 -17.28
N LYS A 81 -14.67 9.04 -16.79
CA LYS A 81 -13.61 8.37 -17.55
C LYS A 81 -13.38 6.92 -17.12
N LEU A 82 -14.22 6.40 -16.22
CA LEU A 82 -14.10 5.01 -15.81
C LEU A 82 -14.26 4.08 -17.02
N GLY A 83 -13.39 3.08 -17.14
CA GLY A 83 -13.34 2.17 -18.28
C GLY A 83 -12.66 2.70 -19.54
N GLU A 84 -12.29 3.99 -19.59
CA GLU A 84 -11.59 4.58 -20.75
C GLU A 84 -10.26 3.87 -20.99
N GLY A 85 -10.08 3.31 -22.19
CA GLY A 85 -8.87 2.56 -22.56
C GLY A 85 -8.77 1.14 -21.98
N ARG A 86 -9.82 0.65 -21.30
CA ARG A 86 -9.89 -0.71 -20.74
C ARG A 86 -10.84 -1.62 -21.54
N PHE A 87 -12.02 -1.12 -21.86
CA PHE A 87 -13.01 -1.80 -22.69
C PHE A 87 -13.75 -0.77 -23.56
N ALA A 88 -14.76 -1.21 -24.32
CA ALA A 88 -15.65 -0.33 -25.07
C ALA A 88 -16.57 0.48 -24.13
N ALA A 89 -15.97 1.37 -23.32
CA ALA A 89 -16.68 2.12 -22.27
C ALA A 89 -17.84 2.97 -22.80
N ALA A 90 -17.79 3.36 -24.07
CA ALA A 90 -18.89 4.03 -24.78
C ALA A 90 -20.21 3.25 -24.69
N ASP A 91 -20.15 1.92 -24.76
CA ASP A 91 -21.31 1.03 -24.73
C ASP A 91 -21.93 0.92 -23.32
N PHE A 92 -21.21 1.33 -22.29
CA PHE A 92 -21.58 1.24 -20.86
C PHE A 92 -21.69 2.61 -20.19
N LEU A 93 -21.77 3.69 -20.99
CA LEU A 93 -21.84 5.06 -20.47
C LEU A 93 -23.02 5.26 -19.53
N ARG A 94 -24.15 4.59 -19.78
CA ARG A 94 -25.35 4.70 -18.93
C ARG A 94 -25.10 4.14 -17.54
N GLU A 95 -24.45 2.98 -17.45
CA GLU A 95 -24.10 2.30 -16.21
C GLU A 95 -23.04 3.09 -15.42
N ILE A 96 -22.04 3.62 -16.12
CA ILE A 96 -20.99 4.48 -15.54
C ILE A 96 -21.59 5.77 -14.98
N GLN A 97 -22.52 6.40 -15.71
CA GLN A 97 -23.21 7.60 -15.25
C GLN A 97 -24.11 7.33 -14.05
N GLY A 98 -24.88 6.23 -14.09
CA GLY A 98 -25.73 5.81 -12.96
C GLY A 98 -24.90 5.57 -11.70
N LEU A 99 -23.79 4.86 -11.83
CA LEU A 99 -22.83 4.65 -10.75
C LEU A 99 -22.27 5.99 -10.23
N SER A 100 -21.80 6.85 -11.14
CA SER A 100 -21.21 8.14 -10.81
C SER A 100 -22.17 9.07 -10.08
N ALA A 101 -23.48 8.97 -10.36
CA ALA A 101 -24.52 9.78 -9.71
C ALA A 101 -24.64 9.54 -8.20
N HIS A 102 -24.16 8.38 -7.70
CA HIS A 102 -24.12 8.08 -6.26
C HIS A 102 -22.96 8.77 -5.53
N PHE A 103 -21.99 9.32 -6.26
CA PHE A 103 -20.79 9.92 -5.68
C PHE A 103 -20.78 11.44 -5.84
N ARG A 104 -20.44 12.13 -4.75
CA ARG A 104 -19.96 13.50 -4.84
C ARG A 104 -18.46 13.47 -5.07
N THR A 105 -18.03 13.75 -6.30
CA THR A 105 -16.61 13.81 -6.65
C THR A 105 -15.91 14.92 -5.88
N LEU A 106 -14.91 14.54 -5.10
CA LEU A 106 -13.96 15.48 -4.49
C LEU A 106 -12.63 15.27 -5.19
N ARG A 107 -12.25 16.24 -6.02
CA ARG A 107 -10.93 16.24 -6.62
C ARG A 107 -9.93 16.60 -5.52
N ILE A 108 -9.09 15.65 -5.16
CA ILE A 108 -7.96 15.93 -4.29
C ILE A 108 -6.89 16.53 -5.19
N ASP A 109 -6.98 17.86 -5.34
CA ASP A 109 -5.94 18.66 -5.93
C ASP A 109 -4.81 18.79 -4.93
N GLY A 110 -3.67 18.23 -5.30
CA GLY A 110 -2.41 18.46 -4.66
C GLY A 110 -1.35 18.37 -5.73
N GLU A 111 -0.19 18.97 -5.46
CA GLU A 111 0.99 18.40 -6.08
C GLU A 111 0.96 16.90 -5.80
N ASP A 112 1.22 16.08 -6.82
CA ASP A 112 1.55 14.68 -6.53
C ASP A 112 2.63 14.75 -5.47
N TYR A 113 2.37 14.28 -4.25
CA TYR A 113 3.39 14.32 -3.20
C TYR A 113 4.59 13.43 -3.58
N ARG A 114 4.46 12.67 -4.68
CA ARG A 114 5.55 12.00 -5.41
C ARG A 114 6.47 12.97 -6.19
N HIS A 115 6.00 14.18 -6.52
CA HIS A 115 6.71 15.22 -7.29
C HIS A 115 7.34 16.32 -6.44
N ARG A 116 6.91 16.53 -5.19
CA ARG A 116 7.84 16.99 -4.17
C ARG A 116 8.86 15.86 -4.07
N GLY A 117 10.11 16.10 -4.46
CA GLY A 117 11.15 15.08 -4.40
C GLY A 117 11.03 14.28 -3.09
N LEU A 118 11.35 12.98 -3.16
CA LEU A 118 11.25 12.05 -2.03
C LEU A 118 11.66 12.76 -0.74
N PRO A 119 10.88 12.64 0.35
CA PRO A 119 11.27 13.22 1.62
C PRO A 119 12.71 12.81 1.91
N ALA A 120 13.61 13.76 2.18
CA ALA A 120 15.02 13.45 2.36
C ALA A 120 15.17 12.28 3.33
N ALA A 121 15.80 11.20 2.86
CA ALA A 121 16.00 10.03 3.69
C ALA A 121 16.82 10.44 4.91
N PRO A 122 16.48 9.97 6.13
CA PRO A 122 17.31 10.23 7.29
C PRO A 122 18.72 9.72 7.01
N ALA A 123 19.72 10.42 7.56
CA ALA A 123 21.09 9.95 7.45
C ALA A 123 21.20 8.54 8.05
N PRO A 124 21.84 7.59 7.35
CA PRO A 124 22.02 6.24 7.85
C PRO A 124 22.87 6.26 9.14
N HIS A 125 22.64 5.27 9.99
CA HIS A 125 23.42 5.05 11.19
C HIS A 125 24.77 4.37 10.86
N SER A 126 25.64 4.24 11.85
CA SER A 126 26.81 3.36 11.71
C SER A 126 26.41 1.89 11.86
N ASP A 127 27.16 0.99 11.23
CA ASP A 127 26.97 -0.47 11.37
C ASP A 127 26.97 -0.89 12.85
N GLU A 128 27.82 -0.27 13.67
CA GLU A 128 27.90 -0.55 15.09
C GLU A 128 26.62 -0.14 15.83
N ALA A 129 26.05 1.03 15.52
CA ALA A 129 24.80 1.49 16.11
C ALA A 129 23.63 0.59 15.72
N VAL A 130 23.55 0.18 14.45
CA VAL A 130 22.53 -0.75 13.94
C VAL A 130 22.65 -2.11 14.61
N THR A 131 23.85 -2.68 14.65
CA THR A 131 24.13 -3.96 15.30
C THR A 131 23.79 -3.93 16.78
N ARG A 132 24.09 -2.82 17.47
CA ARG A 132 23.78 -2.65 18.89
C ARG A 132 22.29 -2.56 19.11
N ALA A 133 21.56 -1.78 18.32
CA ALA A 133 20.11 -1.67 18.41
C ALA A 133 19.43 -3.04 18.22
N ALA A 134 19.85 -3.81 17.22
CA ALA A 134 19.31 -5.15 16.97
C ALA A 134 19.45 -6.10 18.18
N ARG A 135 20.54 -5.98 18.94
CA ARG A 135 20.76 -6.78 20.16
C ARG A 135 19.89 -6.36 21.34
N HIS A 136 19.45 -5.11 21.39
CA HIS A 136 18.67 -4.56 22.51
C HIS A 136 17.16 -4.58 22.25
N ILE A 137 16.74 -4.58 21.00
CA ILE A 137 15.32 -4.60 20.62
C ILE A 137 14.85 -6.05 20.54
N PRO A 138 13.96 -6.51 21.44
CA PRO A 138 13.45 -7.88 21.39
C PRO A 138 12.68 -8.12 20.09
N GLY A 139 12.97 -9.22 19.41
CA GLY A 139 12.33 -9.56 18.13
C GLY A 139 12.82 -8.74 16.94
N ALA A 140 13.95 -8.02 17.07
CA ALA A 140 14.60 -7.40 15.92
C ALA A 140 15.35 -8.44 15.06
N SER A 141 15.29 -8.27 13.74
CA SER A 141 16.22 -8.94 12.83
C SER A 141 17.50 -8.12 12.67
N LEU A 142 18.61 -8.80 12.36
CA LEU A 142 19.87 -8.17 11.96
C LEU A 142 20.34 -8.85 10.68
N ASP A 143 20.30 -8.12 9.58
CA ASP A 143 20.57 -8.65 8.24
C ASP A 143 21.59 -7.78 7.51
N ASP A 144 22.56 -8.43 6.86
CA ASP A 144 23.44 -7.78 5.89
C ASP A 144 22.65 -7.55 4.58
N PHE A 145 22.70 -6.34 4.04
CA PHE A 145 21.83 -5.95 2.93
C PHE A 145 22.13 -6.73 1.63
N PRO A 146 23.37 -6.88 1.17
CA PRO A 146 23.69 -7.78 0.06
C PRO A 146 23.21 -9.22 0.26
N ALA A 147 23.40 -9.79 1.46
CA ALA A 147 22.93 -11.14 1.77
C ALA A 147 21.39 -11.25 1.76
N LEU A 148 20.69 -10.21 2.25
CA LEU A 148 19.24 -10.12 2.18
C LEU A 148 18.76 -10.08 0.72
N LEU A 149 19.36 -9.24 -0.12
CA LEU A 149 18.99 -9.16 -1.55
C LEU A 149 19.18 -10.51 -2.26
N ASP A 150 20.30 -11.18 -1.99
CA ASP A 150 20.59 -12.52 -2.51
C ASP A 150 19.58 -13.56 -2.01
N HIS A 151 19.19 -13.49 -0.73
CA HIS A 151 18.13 -14.33 -0.18
C HIS A 151 16.77 -14.09 -0.85
N LEU A 152 16.37 -12.82 -1.01
CA LEU A 152 15.12 -12.45 -1.68
C LEU A 152 15.07 -13.00 -3.11
N SER A 153 16.19 -12.96 -3.84
CA SER A 153 16.29 -13.48 -5.21
C SER A 153 15.84 -14.96 -5.33
N ARG A 154 16.09 -15.76 -4.28
CA ARG A 154 15.80 -17.20 -4.22
C ARG A 154 14.43 -17.54 -3.62
N VAL A 155 13.84 -16.62 -2.84
CA VAL A 155 12.56 -16.87 -2.16
C VAL A 155 11.40 -16.28 -2.95
N HIS A 156 10.36 -17.09 -3.14
CA HIS A 156 9.16 -16.63 -3.83
C HIS A 156 8.45 -15.51 -3.03
N PRO A 157 8.05 -14.38 -3.66
CA PRO A 157 7.49 -13.22 -2.95
C PRO A 157 6.25 -13.50 -2.08
N SER A 158 5.47 -14.55 -2.38
CA SER A 158 4.34 -14.95 -1.53
C SER A 158 4.74 -15.35 -0.11
N ARG A 159 6.01 -15.70 0.12
CA ARG A 159 6.53 -16.09 1.43
C ARG A 159 7.01 -14.89 2.27
N TYR A 160 7.13 -13.69 1.69
CA TYR A 160 7.68 -12.53 2.41
C TYR A 160 6.81 -12.09 3.57
N GLY A 161 5.49 -12.29 3.49
CA GLY A 161 4.59 -12.06 4.63
C GLY A 161 4.99 -12.91 5.83
N ALA A 162 5.11 -14.23 5.63
CA ALA A 162 5.53 -15.17 6.67
C ALA A 162 6.95 -14.89 7.19
N MET A 163 7.85 -14.40 6.34
CA MET A 163 9.20 -13.99 6.77
C MET A 163 9.18 -12.79 7.73
N CYS A 164 8.18 -11.91 7.62
CA CYS A 164 8.05 -10.73 8.47
C CYS A 164 7.27 -11.00 9.77
N ASP A 165 6.69 -12.20 9.93
CA ASP A 165 5.84 -12.49 11.07
C ASP A 165 6.66 -12.56 12.36
N GLY A 166 6.21 -11.83 13.39
CA GLY A 166 6.90 -11.76 14.68
C GLY A 166 8.11 -10.80 14.72
N ILE A 167 8.53 -10.24 13.59
CA ILE A 167 9.59 -9.23 13.55
C ILE A 167 9.06 -7.91 14.12
N GLN A 168 9.75 -7.38 15.13
CA GLN A 168 9.41 -6.12 15.80
C GLN A 168 10.22 -4.93 15.28
N ALA A 169 11.39 -5.18 14.69
CA ALA A 169 12.21 -4.19 14.00
C ALA A 169 13.14 -4.89 13.01
N VAL A 170 13.50 -4.22 11.91
CA VAL A 170 14.49 -4.73 10.95
C VAL A 170 15.75 -3.87 11.04
N CYS A 171 16.89 -4.48 11.30
CA CYS A 171 18.19 -3.80 11.33
C CYS A 171 19.03 -4.24 10.13
N LEU A 172 19.31 -3.32 9.21
CA LEU A 172 20.05 -3.57 7.97
C LEU A 172 21.45 -2.97 8.02
N THR A 173 22.49 -3.79 7.85
CA THR A 173 23.86 -3.30 7.69
C THR A 173 24.27 -3.26 6.23
N GLY A 174 25.13 -2.29 5.88
CA GLY A 174 25.74 -2.24 4.55
C GLY A 174 24.75 -1.96 3.42
N VAL A 175 23.71 -1.16 3.67
CA VAL A 175 22.74 -0.77 2.63
C VAL A 175 23.46 -0.04 1.50
N GLY A 176 23.18 -0.45 0.26
CA GLY A 176 23.85 0.06 -0.94
C GLY A 176 22.94 0.01 -2.17
N PRO A 177 23.42 0.49 -3.33
CA PRO A 177 22.67 0.42 -4.59
C PRO A 177 22.32 -1.02 -4.98
N ILE A 178 21.11 -1.22 -5.47
CA ILE A 178 20.59 -2.53 -5.88
C ILE A 178 21.11 -2.86 -7.29
N PRO A 179 21.63 -4.08 -7.51
CA PRO A 179 22.36 -4.41 -8.74
C PRO A 179 21.48 -4.54 -9.98
N ASP A 180 20.22 -4.98 -9.83
CA ASP A 180 19.36 -5.30 -10.96
C ASP A 180 17.87 -5.11 -10.66
N GLN A 181 17.07 -4.99 -11.73
CA GLN A 181 15.63 -4.73 -11.66
C GLN A 181 14.84 -5.88 -11.00
N SER A 182 15.26 -7.13 -11.16
CA SER A 182 14.56 -8.29 -10.59
C SER A 182 14.67 -8.30 -9.07
N THR A 183 15.85 -7.99 -8.55
CA THR A 183 16.12 -7.83 -7.12
C THR A 183 15.43 -6.59 -6.57
N ALA A 184 15.46 -5.47 -7.33
CA ALA A 184 14.76 -4.24 -6.97
C ALA A 184 13.26 -4.46 -6.74
N LEU A 185 12.58 -5.14 -7.66
CA LEU A 185 11.15 -5.44 -7.54
C LEU A 185 10.83 -6.35 -6.36
N ARG A 186 11.72 -7.27 -5.99
CA ARG A 186 11.55 -8.08 -4.78
C ARG A 186 11.69 -7.26 -3.51
N LEU A 187 12.66 -6.34 -3.46
CA LEU A 187 12.78 -5.41 -2.34
C LEU A 187 11.54 -4.53 -2.21
N VAL A 188 10.93 -4.09 -3.32
CA VAL A 188 9.65 -3.36 -3.29
C VAL A 188 8.59 -4.20 -2.55
N VAL A 189 8.45 -5.49 -2.87
CA VAL A 189 7.46 -6.35 -2.18
C VAL A 189 7.79 -6.49 -0.69
N LEU A 190 9.07 -6.62 -0.32
CA LEU A 190 9.45 -6.67 1.10
C LEU A 190 9.11 -5.34 1.81
N ALA A 191 9.47 -4.20 1.22
CA ALA A 191 9.18 -2.88 1.77
C ALA A 191 7.68 -2.66 2.00
N ASP A 192 6.84 -3.17 1.09
CA ASP A 192 5.39 -3.16 1.23
C ASP A 192 4.95 -3.96 2.45
N ARG A 193 5.47 -5.18 2.63
CA ARG A 193 5.11 -6.04 3.76
C ARG A 193 5.54 -5.48 5.12
N LEU A 194 6.71 -4.85 5.18
CA LEU A 194 7.18 -4.17 6.38
C LEU A 194 6.32 -2.94 6.68
N TYR A 195 5.96 -2.18 5.66
CA TYR A 195 5.13 -0.98 5.79
C TYR A 195 3.72 -1.30 6.26
N ASP A 196 3.07 -2.31 5.66
CA ASP A 196 1.73 -2.76 6.04
C ASP A 196 1.66 -3.24 7.50
N ARG A 197 2.81 -3.63 8.09
CA ARG A 197 2.96 -4.08 9.48
C ARG A 197 3.54 -3.00 10.39
N GLU A 198 3.83 -1.81 9.87
CA GLU A 198 4.48 -0.71 10.61
C GLU A 198 5.80 -1.13 11.29
N VAL A 199 6.57 -2.05 10.68
CA VAL A 199 7.82 -2.56 11.25
C VAL A 199 8.94 -1.54 11.04
N PRO A 200 9.50 -0.94 12.11
CA PRO A 200 10.55 0.06 11.99
C PRO A 200 11.81 -0.53 11.34
N VAL A 201 12.49 0.26 10.50
CA VAL A 201 13.69 -0.17 9.77
C VAL A 201 14.87 0.71 10.16
N LEU A 202 15.86 0.15 10.83
CA LEU A 202 17.11 0.84 11.16
C LEU A 202 18.20 0.40 10.19
N ALA A 203 18.90 1.35 9.56
CA ALA A 203 19.85 1.03 8.49
C ALA A 203 21.17 1.81 8.59
N SER A 204 22.25 1.18 8.13
CA SER A 204 23.54 1.79 7.86
C SER A 204 23.92 1.68 6.38
N GLY A 205 24.93 2.43 5.93
CA GLY A 205 25.37 2.44 4.53
C GLY A 205 24.92 3.70 3.80
N VAL A 206 24.22 3.56 2.68
CA VAL A 206 23.64 4.68 1.92
C VAL A 206 22.19 4.96 2.34
N PRO A 207 21.70 6.21 2.21
CA PRO A 207 20.30 6.51 2.46
C PRO A 207 19.37 5.82 1.44
N PHE A 208 18.11 5.57 1.83
CA PHE A 208 17.19 4.78 1.02
C PHE A 208 16.79 5.41 -0.33
N ASP A 209 16.99 6.71 -0.51
CA ASP A 209 16.79 7.40 -1.79
C ASP A 209 17.91 7.13 -2.82
N GLN A 210 18.99 6.45 -2.41
CA GLN A 210 20.10 6.03 -3.27
C GLN A 210 20.09 4.52 -3.59
N LEU A 211 19.02 3.80 -3.23
CA LEU A 211 18.90 2.36 -3.49
C LEU A 211 18.78 2.01 -4.98
N PHE A 212 18.04 2.81 -5.74
CA PHE A 212 17.70 2.51 -7.13
C PHE A 212 18.52 3.40 -8.07
N SER A 213 19.04 2.84 -9.15
CA SER A 213 19.80 3.59 -10.15
C SER A 213 18.90 4.57 -10.92
N GLU A 214 19.51 5.59 -11.53
CA GLU A 214 18.76 6.54 -12.39
C GLU A 214 18.02 5.85 -13.54
N GLU A 215 18.61 4.80 -14.12
CA GLU A 215 17.98 3.99 -15.17
C GLU A 215 16.68 3.35 -14.66
N MET A 216 16.70 2.77 -13.45
CA MET A 216 15.51 2.20 -12.84
C MET A 216 14.45 3.27 -12.55
N LEU A 217 14.85 4.42 -12.01
CA LEU A 217 13.95 5.53 -11.68
C LEU A 217 13.33 6.20 -12.93
N ASN A 218 13.99 6.10 -14.08
CA ASN A 218 13.47 6.55 -15.36
C ASN A 218 12.77 5.43 -16.17
N GLY A 219 12.76 4.20 -15.66
CA GLY A 219 12.19 3.04 -16.32
C GLY A 219 10.68 2.82 -16.08
N GLY A 220 10.14 1.75 -16.67
CA GLY A 220 8.70 1.43 -16.62
C GLY A 220 8.14 1.15 -15.22
N TYR A 221 9.00 0.77 -14.26
CA TYR A 221 8.62 0.50 -12.87
C TYR A 221 8.86 1.68 -11.92
N ARG A 222 9.19 2.88 -12.43
CA ARG A 222 9.51 4.06 -11.62
C ARG A 222 8.57 4.29 -10.43
N LYS A 223 7.26 4.15 -10.65
CA LYS A 223 6.24 4.34 -9.60
C LYS A 223 6.43 3.38 -8.41
N LYS A 224 6.84 2.14 -8.69
CA LYS A 224 7.09 1.12 -7.66
C LYS A 224 8.34 1.47 -6.83
N TYR A 225 9.40 1.94 -7.48
CA TYR A 225 10.65 2.33 -6.80
C TYR A 225 10.44 3.56 -5.92
N PHE A 226 9.82 4.62 -6.44
CA PHE A 226 9.47 5.80 -5.62
C PHE A 226 8.58 5.43 -4.43
N ARG A 227 7.63 4.50 -4.61
CA ARG A 227 6.77 3.99 -3.53
C ARG A 227 7.59 3.26 -2.46
N ALA A 228 8.52 2.38 -2.85
CA ALA A 228 9.39 1.68 -1.92
C ALA A 228 10.31 2.63 -1.15
N ILE A 229 10.94 3.62 -1.82
CA ILE A 229 11.78 4.62 -1.14
C ILE A 229 10.95 5.37 -0.10
N SER A 230 9.75 5.82 -0.46
CA SER A 230 8.88 6.56 0.47
C SER A 230 8.50 5.71 1.68
N ARG A 231 8.18 4.42 1.49
CA ARG A 231 7.85 3.49 2.57
C ARG A 231 9.04 3.23 3.49
N LEU A 232 10.19 2.85 2.93
CA LEU A 232 11.41 2.59 3.70
C LEU A 232 11.87 3.84 4.46
N THR A 233 11.75 5.02 3.86
CA THR A 233 12.07 6.30 4.51
C THR A 233 11.14 6.60 5.69
N ALA A 234 9.85 6.29 5.57
CA ALA A 234 8.91 6.44 6.68
C ALA A 234 9.27 5.50 7.84
N LEU A 235 9.48 4.21 7.55
CA LEU A 235 9.87 3.21 8.55
C LEU A 235 11.21 3.53 9.23
N ALA A 236 12.14 4.16 8.49
CA ALA A 236 13.40 4.63 9.05
C ALA A 236 13.26 5.80 10.03
N ARG A 237 12.28 6.68 9.80
CA ARG A 237 11.99 7.79 10.71
C ARG A 237 11.37 7.29 12.01
N ASP A 238 10.47 6.31 11.90
CA ASP A 238 9.85 5.69 13.07
C ASP A 238 10.89 4.95 13.93
N ALA A 239 11.93 4.39 13.30
CA ALA A 239 13.04 3.74 13.98
C ALA A 239 13.98 4.69 14.75
N LYS A 240 13.94 6.00 14.48
CA LYS A 240 14.88 6.97 15.06
C LYS A 240 14.82 7.00 16.59
N GLY A 241 13.62 6.86 17.17
CA GLY A 241 13.43 6.77 18.62
C GLY A 241 14.02 5.49 19.23
N LEU A 242 14.11 4.39 18.48
CA LEU A 242 14.66 3.12 18.96
C LEU A 242 16.19 3.17 19.09
N ALA A 243 16.88 3.87 18.19
CA ALA A 243 18.33 4.07 18.26
C ALA A 243 18.76 4.98 19.43
N ASP A 244 17.96 6.00 19.76
CA ASP A 244 18.23 6.91 20.88
C ASP A 244 18.06 6.20 22.25
N VAL A 245 17.09 5.28 22.36
CA VAL A 245 16.92 4.44 23.56
C VAL A 245 18.08 3.45 23.70
N ALA A 246 18.56 2.86 22.60
CA ALA A 246 19.71 1.94 22.62
C ALA A 246 21.06 2.65 22.91
N SER A 247 21.17 3.96 22.68
CA SER A 247 22.36 4.75 22.99
C SER A 247 22.36 5.36 24.40
N SER A 248 21.17 5.50 25.02
CA SER A 248 21.00 6.09 26.36
C SER A 248 21.04 5.08 27.52
N GLY A 249 21.02 3.78 27.23
CA GLY A 249 21.21 2.72 28.22
C GLY A 249 22.66 2.60 28.67
N ARG A 250 23.05 3.38 29.68
CA ARG A 250 24.19 3.10 30.57
C ARG A 250 23.69 2.47 31.87
#